data_AF-A0A383EPS9-F1
#
_entry.id   AF-A0A383EPS9-F1
#
_cell.length_a   1.000
_cell.length_b   1.000
_cell.length_c   1.000
_cell.angle_alpha   90.00
_cell.angle_beta   90.00
_cell.angle_gamma   90.00
#
_symmetry.space_group_name_H-M   'P 1'
#
loop_
_entity.id
_entity.type
_entity.pdbx_description
1 polymer ?
#
loop_
_entity_poly.entity_id
_entity_poly.type
_entity_poly.pdbx_seq_one_letter_code
_entity_poly.pdbx_strand_id
1 'polypeptide(L)'
;MEFSKTIFITLLIFSCFVTIIVSIYTQQISNYLNLKDKPDFKRKLHKKNVPLTGSIPLILILIFTLLLNIFFEIITDIDYLLILISSLCIYFIGFIDDKFGLTPIKKISLISLVAIVTIVSSKDLIVSKFYISFYDAFFYIDYFAIFFTVLCLLTLTNSFNLIDGINGLATGVLIIWLLSYIFMFSNSFNSSELNGFNFFIILLSINL
;
A
#
# COMPACT_ATOMS: atom_id res chain seq x y z
N MET A 1 -0.92 19.94 -19.37
CA MET A 1 -0.87 18.56 -19.92
C MET A 1 0.56 18.07 -20.15
N GLU A 2 1.51 18.91 -20.59
CA GLU A 2 2.93 18.51 -20.70
C GLU A 2 3.62 18.38 -19.34
N PHE A 3 3.38 19.33 -18.41
CA PHE A 3 3.94 19.29 -17.05
C PHE A 3 3.52 18.04 -16.25
N SER A 4 2.28 17.58 -16.39
CA SER A 4 1.81 16.35 -15.74
C SER A 4 2.47 15.10 -16.36
N LYS A 5 2.75 15.10 -17.67
CA LYS A 5 3.45 14.00 -18.34
C LYS A 5 4.92 13.92 -17.92
N THR A 6 5.61 15.06 -17.79
CA THR A 6 7.01 15.07 -17.36
C THR A 6 7.15 14.55 -15.94
N ILE A 7 6.27 14.95 -15.02
CA ILE A 7 6.23 14.42 -13.64
C ILE A 7 5.98 12.91 -13.61
N PHE A 8 5.04 12.42 -14.41
CA PHE A 8 4.77 10.99 -14.47
C PHE A 8 5.99 10.19 -14.96
N ILE A 9 6.66 10.68 -16.01
CA ILE A 9 7.88 10.06 -16.55
C ILE A 9 9.02 10.12 -15.53
N THR A 10 9.19 11.23 -14.80
CA THR A 10 10.23 11.32 -13.76
C THR A 10 9.96 10.36 -12.61
N LEU A 11 8.71 10.23 -12.15
CA LEU A 11 8.33 9.25 -11.13
C LEU A 11 8.59 7.81 -11.61
N LEU A 12 8.27 7.49 -12.86
CA LEU A 12 8.55 6.16 -13.44
C LEU A 12 10.04 5.86 -13.49
N ILE A 13 10.85 6.77 -14.05
CA ILE A 13 12.31 6.58 -14.15
C ILE A 13 12.91 6.45 -12.74
N PHE A 14 12.49 7.29 -11.80
CA PHE A 14 12.93 7.22 -10.41
C PHE A 14 12.55 5.88 -9.77
N SER A 15 11.32 5.40 -9.97
CA SER A 15 10.87 4.12 -9.43
C SER A 15 11.69 2.93 -9.93
N CYS A 16 11.97 2.87 -11.24
CA CYS A 16 12.81 1.84 -11.83
C CYS A 16 14.24 1.92 -11.28
N PHE A 17 14.81 3.12 -11.23
CA PHE A 17 16.16 3.35 -10.74
C PHE A 17 16.32 2.92 -9.27
N VAL A 18 15.43 3.36 -8.39
CA VAL A 18 15.44 3.01 -6.97
C VAL A 18 15.25 1.50 -6.79
N THR A 19 14.31 0.89 -7.50
CA THR A 19 14.05 -0.55 -7.40
C THR A 19 15.27 -1.37 -7.81
N ILE A 20 15.94 -1.00 -8.91
CA ILE A 20 17.17 -1.66 -9.36
C ILE A 20 18.29 -1.50 -8.32
N ILE A 21 18.52 -0.29 -7.82
CA ILE A 21 19.58 -0.03 -6.84
C ILE A 21 19.34 -0.82 -5.55
N VAL A 22 18.14 -0.72 -4.98
CA VAL A 22 17.82 -1.46 -3.75
C VAL A 22 17.93 -2.95 -4.00
N SER A 23 17.49 -3.47 -5.16
CA SER A 23 17.64 -4.88 -5.53
C SER A 23 19.10 -5.33 -5.56
N ILE A 24 20.01 -4.51 -6.09
CA ILE A 24 21.45 -4.79 -6.15
C ILE A 24 22.06 -4.80 -4.74
N TYR A 25 21.64 -3.88 -3.88
CA TYR A 25 22.19 -3.70 -2.54
C TYR A 25 21.38 -4.36 -1.41
N THR A 26 20.43 -5.24 -1.74
CA THR A 26 19.50 -5.87 -0.77
C THR A 26 20.23 -6.50 0.42
N GLN A 27 21.32 -7.23 0.17
CA GLN A 27 22.07 -7.91 1.22
C GLN A 27 22.77 -6.93 2.16
N GLN A 28 23.40 -5.88 1.61
CA GLN A 28 24.07 -4.85 2.39
C GLN A 28 23.09 -4.05 3.22
N ILE A 29 21.96 -3.65 2.63
CA ILE A 29 20.88 -2.92 3.30
C ILE A 29 20.29 -3.76 4.43
N SER A 30 19.98 -5.03 4.17
CA SER A 30 19.49 -5.98 5.18
C SER A 30 20.47 -6.19 6.33
N ASN A 31 21.78 -6.29 6.04
CA ASN A 31 22.82 -6.39 7.05
C ASN A 31 22.89 -5.14 7.93
N TYR A 32 22.82 -3.95 7.33
CA TYR A 32 22.92 -2.69 8.05
C TYR A 32 21.69 -2.42 8.93
N LEU A 33 20.49 -2.70 8.41
CA LEU A 33 19.22 -2.48 9.13
C LEU A 33 18.87 -3.62 10.11
N ASN A 34 19.62 -4.72 10.07
CA ASN A 34 19.33 -5.98 10.76
C ASN A 34 17.93 -6.55 10.42
N LEU A 35 17.52 -6.40 9.15
CA LEU A 35 16.23 -6.87 8.62
C LEU A 35 16.45 -8.18 7.87
N LYS A 36 16.51 -9.28 8.62
CA LYS A 36 16.73 -10.61 8.08
C LYS A 36 15.68 -11.56 8.58
N ASP A 37 15.04 -12.25 7.66
CA ASP A 37 14.27 -13.42 8.00
C ASP A 37 15.22 -14.60 8.25
N LYS A 38 15.22 -15.12 9.48
CA LYS A 38 16.04 -16.27 9.88
C LYS A 38 15.24 -17.56 9.73
N PRO A 39 15.86 -18.65 9.23
CA PRO A 39 15.18 -19.92 9.11
C PRO A 39 14.82 -20.50 10.48
N ASP A 40 13.55 -20.86 10.67
CA ASP A 40 13.03 -21.43 11.92
C ASP A 40 12.74 -22.94 11.84
N PHE A 41 12.99 -23.57 10.68
CA PHE A 41 12.82 -25.01 10.38
C PHE A 41 11.44 -25.61 10.73
N LYS A 42 10.47 -24.78 11.14
CA LYS A 42 9.09 -25.15 11.43
C LYS A 42 8.16 -24.66 10.33
N ARG A 43 8.24 -23.37 10.02
CA ARG A 43 7.40 -22.70 9.01
C ARG A 43 8.21 -22.27 7.78
N LYS A 44 9.51 -22.02 7.97
CA LYS A 44 10.41 -21.46 6.94
C LYS A 44 11.25 -22.55 6.28
N LEU A 45 11.03 -22.76 4.99
CA LEU A 45 11.71 -23.78 4.16
C LEU A 45 13.08 -23.32 3.63
N HIS A 46 13.39 -22.02 3.73
CA HIS A 46 14.67 -21.48 3.26
C HIS A 46 15.82 -21.88 4.20
N LYS A 47 17.00 -22.14 3.64
CA LYS A 47 18.21 -22.56 4.39
C LYS A 47 19.14 -21.40 4.77
N LYS A 48 18.93 -20.23 4.19
CA LYS A 48 19.77 -19.04 4.37
C LYS A 48 18.90 -17.88 4.86
N ASN A 49 19.51 -16.91 5.53
CA ASN A 49 18.82 -15.69 5.91
C ASN A 49 18.34 -14.94 4.66
N VAL A 50 17.06 -14.61 4.60
CA VAL A 50 16.46 -13.87 3.48
C VAL A 50 16.35 -12.39 3.88
N PRO A 51 16.79 -11.44 3.05
CA PRO A 51 16.66 -10.02 3.35
C PRO A 51 15.20 -9.57 3.28
N LEU A 52 14.70 -8.92 4.34
CA LEU A 52 13.36 -8.32 4.40
C LEU A 52 13.44 -6.86 3.92
N THR A 53 13.76 -6.67 2.64
CA THR A 53 14.00 -5.35 2.03
C THR A 53 13.07 -5.04 0.85
N GLY A 54 12.04 -5.87 0.63
CA GLY A 54 11.13 -5.80 -0.52
C GLY A 54 10.34 -4.49 -0.60
N SER A 55 9.90 -3.98 0.55
CA SER A 55 9.11 -2.75 0.69
C SER A 55 9.94 -1.45 0.65
N ILE A 56 11.29 -1.54 0.73
CA ILE A 56 12.18 -0.36 0.77
C ILE A 56 12.12 0.52 -0.49
N PRO A 57 12.08 -0.02 -1.73
CA PRO A 57 11.93 0.82 -2.91
C PRO A 57 10.63 1.62 -2.88
N LEU A 58 9.53 0.98 -2.46
CA LEU A 58 8.20 1.58 -2.44
C LEU A 58 8.13 2.76 -1.47
N ILE A 59 8.70 2.62 -0.26
CA ILE A 59 8.73 3.73 0.70
C ILE A 59 9.56 4.92 0.18
N LEU A 60 10.68 4.65 -0.50
CA LEU A 60 11.52 5.71 -1.07
C LEU A 60 10.82 6.46 -2.19
N ILE A 61 10.08 5.74 -3.05
CA ILE A 61 9.25 6.34 -4.10
C ILE A 61 8.14 7.21 -3.48
N LEU A 62 7.52 6.74 -2.41
CA LEU A 62 6.45 7.46 -1.72
C LEU A 62 6.96 8.75 -1.08
N ILE A 63 8.09 8.69 -0.35
CA ILE A 63 8.76 9.86 0.22
C ILE A 63 9.14 10.85 -0.89
N PHE A 64 9.70 10.37 -2.00
CA PHE A 64 10.04 11.22 -3.13
C PHE A 64 8.82 11.90 -3.75
N THR A 65 7.71 11.19 -3.86
CA THR A 65 6.43 11.73 -4.36
C THR A 65 5.91 12.85 -3.45
N LEU A 66 5.97 12.65 -2.12
CA LEU A 66 5.60 13.67 -1.15
C LEU A 66 6.53 14.89 -1.20
N LEU A 67 7.85 14.69 -1.36
CA LEU A 67 8.80 15.78 -1.52
C LEU A 67 8.51 16.60 -2.77
N LEU A 68 8.30 15.94 -3.93
CA LEU A 68 7.89 16.63 -5.15
C LEU A 68 6.60 17.41 -4.94
N ASN A 69 5.65 16.87 -4.20
CA ASN A 69 4.41 17.58 -3.90
C ASN A 69 4.64 18.86 -3.07
N ILE A 70 5.55 18.82 -2.09
CA ILE A 70 5.86 20.00 -1.26
C ILE A 70 6.46 21.15 -2.10
N PHE A 71 7.27 20.83 -3.12
CA PHE A 71 7.94 21.85 -3.94
C PHE A 71 7.11 22.36 -5.11
N PHE A 72 6.23 21.51 -5.66
CA PHE A 72 5.55 21.78 -6.93
C PHE A 72 4.01 21.74 -6.83
N GLU A 73 3.45 21.47 -5.64
CA GLU A 73 2.00 21.41 -5.38
C GLU A 73 1.23 20.57 -6.42
N ILE A 74 1.79 19.41 -6.75
CA ILE A 74 1.33 18.52 -7.83
C ILE A 74 -0.02 17.87 -7.47
N ILE A 75 -0.17 17.51 -6.20
CA ILE A 75 -1.31 16.85 -5.58
C ILE A 75 -2.01 17.91 -4.72
N THR A 76 -3.06 18.48 -5.27
CA THR A 76 -3.91 19.48 -4.60
C THR A 76 -5.09 18.85 -3.87
N ASP A 77 -5.44 17.62 -4.21
CA ASP A 77 -6.51 16.87 -3.59
C ASP A 77 -6.03 16.25 -2.27
N ILE A 78 -6.70 16.66 -1.18
CA ILE A 78 -6.37 16.29 0.20
C ILE A 78 -6.48 14.78 0.39
N ASP A 79 -7.38 14.10 -0.33
CA ASP A 79 -7.55 12.66 -0.22
C ASP A 79 -6.27 11.93 -0.59
N TYR A 80 -5.64 12.30 -1.71
CA TYR A 80 -4.37 11.70 -2.14
C TYR A 80 -3.24 11.95 -1.14
N LEU A 81 -3.20 13.13 -0.51
CA LEU A 81 -2.23 13.42 0.55
C LEU A 81 -2.47 12.54 1.78
N LEU A 82 -3.73 12.40 2.22
CA LEU A 82 -4.11 11.54 3.34
C LEU A 82 -3.75 10.07 3.06
N ILE A 83 -3.97 9.60 1.83
CA ILE A 83 -3.59 8.28 1.34
C ILE A 83 -2.07 8.07 1.44
N LEU A 84 -1.27 9.01 0.93
CA LEU A 84 0.19 8.90 0.97
C LEU A 84 0.72 8.91 2.42
N ILE A 85 0.18 9.78 3.28
CA ILE A 85 0.64 9.88 4.67
C ILE A 85 0.26 8.63 5.47
N SER A 86 -0.97 8.14 5.33
CA SER A 86 -1.42 6.94 6.06
C SER A 86 -0.69 5.68 5.59
N SER A 87 -0.35 5.61 4.32
CA SER A 87 0.43 4.52 3.75
C SER A 87 1.89 4.54 4.20
N LEU A 88 2.52 5.72 4.39
CA LEU A 88 3.76 5.85 5.17
C LEU A 88 3.63 5.30 6.59
N CYS A 89 2.56 5.67 7.31
CA CYS A 89 2.36 5.20 8.68
C CYS A 89 2.23 3.66 8.75
N ILE A 90 1.47 3.07 7.84
CA ILE A 90 1.29 1.61 7.76
C ILE A 90 2.59 0.90 7.39
N TYR A 91 3.41 1.48 6.49
CA TYR A 91 4.77 0.98 6.24
C TYR A 91 5.58 0.88 7.53
N PHE A 92 5.63 1.95 8.33
CA PHE A 92 6.42 1.94 9.55
C PHE A 92 5.90 0.95 10.59
N ILE A 93 4.58 0.74 10.66
CA ILE A 93 4.00 -0.32 11.50
C ILE A 93 4.48 -1.70 11.02
N GLY A 94 4.46 -1.96 9.70
CA GLY A 94 4.99 -3.18 9.11
C GLY A 94 6.48 -3.38 9.38
N PHE A 95 7.29 -2.33 9.18
CA PHE A 95 8.72 -2.34 9.46
C PHE A 95 9.04 -2.64 10.94
N ILE A 96 8.26 -2.07 11.87
CA ILE A 96 8.38 -2.35 13.30
C ILE A 96 8.00 -3.80 13.59
N ASP A 97 6.97 -4.33 12.94
CA ASP A 97 6.56 -5.73 13.05
C ASP A 97 7.67 -6.68 12.57
N ASP A 98 8.28 -6.42 11.41
CA ASP A 98 9.37 -7.22 10.86
C ASP A 98 10.61 -7.21 11.75
N LYS A 99 10.90 -6.08 12.39
CA LYS A 99 12.10 -5.90 13.21
C LYS A 99 11.93 -6.41 14.64
N PHE A 100 10.76 -6.18 15.25
CA PHE A 100 10.53 -6.41 16.68
C PHE A 100 9.51 -7.49 16.99
N GLY A 101 8.73 -7.96 16.00
CA GLY A 101 7.68 -8.96 16.17
C GLY A 101 6.53 -8.44 17.02
N LEU A 102 5.60 -7.68 16.44
CA LEU A 102 4.45 -7.16 17.17
C LEU A 102 3.46 -8.29 17.48
N THR A 103 2.74 -8.16 18.59
CA THR A 103 1.61 -9.06 18.84
C THR A 103 0.47 -8.73 17.86
N PRO A 104 -0.34 -9.72 17.43
CA PRO A 104 -1.43 -9.47 16.47
C PRO A 104 -2.37 -8.35 16.89
N ILE A 105 -2.67 -8.28 18.20
CA ILE A 105 -3.53 -7.24 18.78
C ILE A 105 -2.90 -5.84 18.62
N LYS A 106 -1.59 -5.70 18.88
CA LYS A 106 -0.89 -4.42 18.72
C LYS A 106 -0.88 -3.98 17.26
N LYS A 107 -0.56 -4.89 16.33
CA LYS A 107 -0.55 -4.61 14.88
C LYS A 107 -1.92 -4.12 14.40
N ILE A 108 -2.98 -4.88 14.73
CA ILE A 108 -4.36 -4.52 14.37
C ILE A 108 -4.75 -3.17 14.99
N SER A 109 -4.43 -2.93 16.26
CA SER A 109 -4.77 -1.66 16.92
C SER A 109 -4.12 -0.44 16.26
N LEU A 110 -2.83 -0.54 15.89
CA LEU A 110 -2.10 0.56 15.25
C LEU A 110 -2.63 0.83 13.84
N ILE A 111 -2.85 -0.22 13.03
CA ILE A 111 -3.42 -0.06 11.68
C ILE A 111 -4.83 0.52 11.76
N SER A 112 -5.64 0.06 12.71
CA SER A 112 -7.00 0.60 12.91
C SER A 112 -6.98 2.07 13.31
N LEU A 113 -6.02 2.49 14.14
CA LEU A 113 -5.86 3.89 14.53
C LEU A 113 -5.49 4.76 13.33
N VAL A 114 -4.53 4.33 12.51
CA VAL A 114 -4.18 5.04 11.28
C VAL A 114 -5.40 5.15 10.37
N ALA A 115 -6.09 4.04 10.12
CA ALA A 115 -7.30 4.00 9.30
C ALA A 115 -8.38 4.98 9.80
N ILE A 116 -8.70 4.97 11.09
CA ILE A 116 -9.71 5.86 11.69
C ILE A 116 -9.32 7.32 11.50
N VAL A 117 -8.06 7.69 11.78
CA VAL A 117 -7.58 9.06 11.61
C VAL A 117 -7.73 9.50 10.16
N THR A 118 -7.31 8.67 9.20
CA THR A 118 -7.41 8.95 7.76
C THR A 118 -8.85 9.17 7.31
N ILE A 119 -9.76 8.30 7.72
CA ILE A 119 -11.16 8.31 7.28
C ILE A 119 -11.97 9.43 7.96
N VAL A 120 -11.63 9.81 9.20
CA VAL A 120 -12.24 10.98 9.86
C VAL A 120 -11.77 12.29 9.21
N SER A 121 -10.56 12.32 8.64
CA SER A 121 -10.04 13.48 7.91
C SER A 121 -10.65 13.68 6.53
N SER A 122 -11.20 12.64 5.89
CA SER A 122 -11.96 12.77 4.64
C SER A 122 -13.10 11.77 4.52
N LYS A 123 -14.31 12.30 4.30
CA LYS A 123 -15.52 11.49 4.11
C LYS A 123 -15.50 10.71 2.79
N ASP A 124 -14.75 11.17 1.80
CA ASP A 124 -14.67 10.53 0.49
C ASP A 124 -13.86 9.22 0.54
N LEU A 125 -13.07 9.02 1.60
CA LEU A 125 -12.38 7.78 1.90
C LEU A 125 -13.25 6.76 2.66
N ILE A 126 -14.49 7.12 3.04
CA ILE A 126 -15.45 6.20 3.67
C ILE A 126 -16.12 5.36 2.58
N VAL A 127 -16.00 4.03 2.69
CA VAL A 127 -16.82 3.12 1.91
C VAL A 127 -18.24 3.15 2.46
N SER A 128 -19.08 3.99 1.86
CA SER A 128 -20.46 4.27 2.29
C SER A 128 -21.51 3.40 1.59
N LYS A 129 -21.17 2.90 0.39
CA LYS A 129 -22.03 2.03 -0.42
C LYS A 129 -21.18 1.07 -1.24
N PHE A 130 -21.79 -0.04 -1.65
CA PHE A 130 -21.20 -0.96 -2.61
C PHE A 130 -22.27 -1.42 -3.61
N TYR A 131 -21.83 -1.72 -4.82
CA TYR A 131 -22.69 -2.19 -5.89
C TYR A 131 -22.61 -3.72 -5.98
N ILE A 132 -23.77 -4.40 -5.99
CA ILE A 132 -23.83 -5.84 -6.21
C ILE A 132 -24.37 -6.09 -7.61
N SER A 133 -23.49 -6.54 -8.53
CA SER A 133 -23.82 -6.77 -9.94
C SER A 133 -24.97 -7.75 -10.14
N PHE A 134 -25.08 -8.78 -9.31
CA PHE A 134 -26.17 -9.77 -9.40
C PHE A 134 -27.56 -9.15 -9.19
N TYR A 135 -27.66 -8.10 -8.34
CA TYR A 135 -28.92 -7.42 -8.04
C TYR A 135 -29.10 -6.11 -8.81
N ASP A 136 -28.10 -5.71 -9.60
CA ASP A 136 -28.03 -4.41 -10.28
C ASP A 136 -28.41 -3.22 -9.36
N ALA A 137 -27.92 -3.24 -8.12
CA ALA A 137 -28.32 -2.30 -7.09
C ALA A 137 -27.16 -1.87 -6.19
N PHE A 138 -27.23 -0.62 -5.73
CA PHE A 138 -26.37 -0.09 -4.67
C PHE A 138 -26.96 -0.41 -3.30
N PHE A 139 -26.11 -0.93 -2.41
CA PHE A 139 -26.41 -1.14 -1.01
C PHE A 139 -25.66 -0.12 -0.17
N TYR A 140 -26.36 0.52 0.75
CA TYR A 140 -25.81 1.54 1.64
C TYR A 140 -25.50 0.93 3.00
N ILE A 141 -24.33 1.27 3.55
CA ILE A 141 -23.83 0.74 4.82
C ILE A 141 -24.26 1.64 6.00
N ASP A 142 -24.60 2.90 5.71
CA ASP A 142 -25.07 3.91 6.66
C ASP A 142 -24.16 4.03 7.90
N TYR A 143 -24.71 3.82 9.10
CA TYR A 143 -24.01 3.98 10.38
C TYR A 143 -22.81 3.03 10.54
N PHE A 144 -22.76 1.92 9.82
CA PHE A 144 -21.65 0.96 9.90
C PHE A 144 -20.50 1.27 8.94
N ALA A 145 -20.58 2.34 8.14
CA ALA A 145 -19.62 2.61 7.07
C ALA A 145 -18.18 2.77 7.57
N ILE A 146 -17.99 3.44 8.72
CA ILE A 146 -16.65 3.61 9.33
C ILE A 146 -16.08 2.25 9.75
N PHE A 147 -16.87 1.44 10.48
CA PHE A 147 -16.45 0.11 10.91
C PHE A 147 -16.11 -0.78 9.71
N PHE A 148 -16.98 -0.76 8.68
CA PHE A 148 -16.77 -1.52 7.46
C PHE A 148 -15.48 -1.09 6.73
N THR A 149 -15.23 0.22 6.60
CA THR A 149 -14.02 0.72 5.95
C THR A 149 -12.76 0.31 6.69
N VAL A 150 -12.74 0.41 8.02
CA VAL A 150 -11.61 -0.06 8.85
C VAL A 150 -11.42 -1.57 8.72
N LEU A 151 -12.50 -2.34 8.69
CA LEU A 151 -12.45 -3.78 8.49
C LEU A 151 -11.90 -4.14 7.11
N CYS A 152 -12.29 -3.44 6.05
CA CYS A 152 -11.72 -3.60 4.71
C CYS A 152 -10.21 -3.35 4.72
N LEU A 153 -9.74 -2.26 5.34
CA LEU A 153 -8.31 -1.97 5.44
C LEU A 153 -7.55 -3.04 6.24
N LEU A 154 -8.05 -3.45 7.39
CA LEU A 154 -7.42 -4.48 8.23
C LEU A 154 -7.36 -5.85 7.55
N THR A 155 -8.45 -6.27 6.91
CA THR A 155 -8.51 -7.56 6.21
C THR A 155 -7.58 -7.56 5.01
N LEU A 156 -7.56 -6.49 4.22
CA LEU A 156 -6.76 -6.35 3.03
C LEU A 156 -5.25 -6.27 3.35
N THR A 157 -4.84 -5.44 4.30
CA THR A 157 -3.44 -5.39 4.78
C THR A 157 -2.94 -6.73 5.32
N ASN A 158 -3.74 -7.41 6.15
CA ASN A 158 -3.34 -8.72 6.68
C ASN A 158 -3.37 -9.83 5.64
N SER A 159 -4.32 -9.82 4.70
CA SER A 159 -4.42 -10.85 3.65
C SER A 159 -3.19 -10.85 2.75
N PHE A 160 -2.66 -9.69 2.37
CA PHE A 160 -1.47 -9.62 1.53
C PHE A 160 -0.21 -10.09 2.27
N ASN A 161 -0.06 -9.73 3.54
CA ASN A 161 0.99 -10.27 4.39
C ASN A 161 0.90 -11.81 4.56
N LEU A 162 -0.31 -12.39 4.47
CA LEU A 162 -0.50 -13.85 4.48
C LEU A 162 -0.17 -14.51 3.12
N ILE A 163 -0.41 -13.81 2.02
CA ILE A 163 -0.13 -14.30 0.65
C ILE A 163 1.37 -14.24 0.34
N ASP A 164 2.12 -13.32 0.95
CA ASP A 164 3.57 -13.13 0.72
C ASP A 164 4.48 -14.23 1.32
N GLY A 165 3.95 -15.45 1.47
CA GLY A 165 4.70 -16.62 1.90
C GLY A 165 5.43 -17.37 0.77
N ILE A 166 5.16 -17.00 -0.50
CA ILE A 166 5.72 -17.64 -1.70
C ILE A 166 6.35 -16.57 -2.59
N ASN A 167 7.60 -16.79 -3.02
CA ASN A 167 8.35 -15.87 -3.87
C ASN A 167 7.52 -15.40 -5.08
N GLY A 168 7.21 -14.11 -5.12
CA GLY A 168 6.57 -13.46 -6.27
C GLY A 168 5.06 -13.72 -6.40
N LEU A 169 4.42 -14.44 -5.47
CA LEU A 169 2.97 -14.65 -5.52
C LEU A 169 2.23 -13.34 -5.26
N ALA A 170 2.58 -12.65 -4.18
CA ALA A 170 1.87 -11.45 -3.79
C ALA A 170 2.05 -10.31 -4.81
N THR A 171 3.26 -10.15 -5.36
CA THR A 171 3.52 -9.21 -6.45
C THR A 171 2.78 -9.59 -7.73
N GLY A 172 2.71 -10.88 -8.09
CA GLY A 172 1.93 -11.36 -9.23
C GLY A 172 0.43 -11.07 -9.09
N VAL A 173 -0.14 -11.31 -7.90
CA VAL A 173 -1.54 -10.99 -7.58
C VAL A 173 -1.80 -9.48 -7.71
N LEU A 174 -0.90 -8.64 -7.20
CA LEU A 174 -1.01 -7.18 -7.38
C LEU A 174 -0.98 -6.75 -8.84
N ILE A 175 -0.09 -7.32 -9.66
CA ILE A 175 -0.01 -6.99 -11.09
C ILE A 175 -1.31 -7.35 -11.80
N ILE A 176 -1.85 -8.55 -11.56
CA ILE A 176 -3.13 -8.98 -12.15
C ILE A 176 -4.24 -8.03 -11.72
N TRP A 177 -4.28 -7.66 -10.44
CA TRP A 177 -5.30 -6.76 -9.92
C TRP A 177 -5.21 -5.36 -10.54
N LEU A 178 -4.01 -4.79 -10.64
CA LEU A 178 -3.76 -3.51 -11.30
C LEU A 178 -4.17 -3.53 -12.77
N LEU A 179 -3.83 -4.59 -13.51
CA LEU A 179 -4.22 -4.74 -14.92
C LEU A 179 -5.74 -4.82 -15.07
N SER A 180 -6.41 -5.60 -14.21
CA SER A 180 -7.87 -5.70 -14.23
C SER A 180 -8.55 -4.36 -13.94
N TYR A 181 -7.99 -3.59 -13.02
CA TYR A 181 -8.47 -2.26 -12.69
C TYR A 181 -8.31 -1.29 -13.86
N ILE A 182 -7.11 -1.22 -14.46
CA ILE A 182 -6.86 -0.39 -15.64
C ILE A 182 -7.83 -0.76 -16.76
N PHE A 183 -8.07 -2.06 -16.99
CA PHE A 183 -8.98 -2.52 -18.02
C PHE A 183 -10.45 -2.14 -17.75
N MET A 184 -10.92 -2.26 -16.51
CA MET A 184 -12.30 -1.90 -16.16
C MET A 184 -12.54 -0.39 -16.20
N PHE A 185 -11.57 0.41 -15.76
CA PHE A 185 -11.71 1.85 -15.60
C PHE A 185 -11.12 2.66 -16.76
N SER A 186 -10.55 2.02 -17.79
CA SER A 186 -9.98 2.71 -18.97
C SER A 186 -10.99 3.61 -19.68
N ASN A 187 -12.29 3.33 -19.52
CA ASN A 187 -13.38 4.04 -20.19
C ASN A 187 -14.15 5.00 -19.26
N SER A 188 -13.86 5.03 -17.95
CA SER A 188 -14.57 5.82 -16.94
C SER A 188 -13.58 6.61 -16.07
N PHE A 189 -12.95 7.62 -16.65
CA PHE A 189 -12.06 8.55 -15.94
C PHE A 189 -12.87 9.58 -15.12
N ASN A 190 -13.60 9.13 -14.09
CA ASN A 190 -14.10 10.04 -13.04
C ASN A 190 -13.14 9.98 -11.84
N SER A 191 -12.68 11.15 -11.40
CA SER A 191 -11.57 11.31 -10.45
C SER A 191 -11.85 10.77 -9.05
N SER A 192 -13.10 10.75 -8.58
CA SER A 192 -13.42 10.39 -7.18
C SER A 192 -13.43 8.88 -6.90
N GLU A 193 -13.90 8.04 -7.83
CA GLU A 193 -13.85 6.58 -7.66
C GLU A 193 -12.41 6.03 -7.72
N LEU A 194 -11.53 6.77 -8.41
CA LEU A 194 -10.09 6.53 -8.45
C LEU A 194 -9.41 6.75 -7.09
N ASN A 195 -9.86 7.71 -6.27
CA ASN A 195 -9.21 8.08 -5.01
C ASN A 195 -9.25 6.94 -3.99
N GLY A 196 -10.45 6.39 -3.74
CA GLY A 196 -10.65 5.31 -2.76
C GLY A 196 -9.94 4.02 -3.13
N PHE A 197 -9.82 3.69 -4.43
CA PHE A 197 -9.16 2.46 -4.87
C PHE A 197 -7.63 2.60 -4.99
N ASN A 198 -7.14 3.77 -5.43
CA ASN A 198 -5.71 4.10 -5.38
C ASN A 198 -5.19 4.06 -3.94
N PHE A 199 -5.99 4.45 -2.95
CA PHE A 199 -5.68 4.29 -1.53
C PHE A 199 -5.38 2.83 -1.17
N PHE A 200 -6.27 1.92 -1.54
CA PHE A 200 -6.10 0.51 -1.26
C PHE A 200 -4.85 -0.03 -1.97
N ILE A 201 -4.65 0.26 -3.26
CA ILE A 201 -3.46 -0.18 -4.02
C ILE A 201 -2.14 0.29 -3.40
N ILE A 202 -2.07 1.55 -2.97
CA ILE A 202 -0.84 2.11 -2.39
C ILE A 202 -0.57 1.42 -1.04
N LEU A 203 -1.59 1.25 -0.21
CA LEU A 203 -1.49 0.52 1.06
C LEU A 203 -1.09 -0.95 0.91
N LEU A 204 -1.46 -1.55 -0.21
CA LEU A 204 -1.16 -2.93 -0.55
C LEU A 204 0.27 -3.15 -0.95
N SER A 205 0.79 -2.27 -1.80
CA SER A 205 2.17 -2.36 -2.27
C SER A 205 3.15 -2.29 -1.10
N ILE A 206 2.83 -1.51 -0.07
CA ILE A 206 3.70 -1.23 1.07
C ILE A 206 3.91 -2.41 2.04
N ASN A 207 3.00 -3.37 2.07
CA ASN A 207 3.10 -4.55 2.95
C ASN A 207 3.75 -5.77 2.27
N LEU A 208 4.33 -5.60 1.07
CA LEU A 208 5.19 -6.57 0.37
C LEU A 208 6.65 -6.11 0.40
#